data_AF-A0A241VVP4-F1
#
_entry.id   AF-A0A241VVP4-F1
#
_cell.length_a   1.000
_cell.length_b   1.000
_cell.length_c   1.000
_cell.angle_alpha   90.00
_cell.angle_beta   90.00
_cell.angle_gamma   90.00
#
_symmetry.space_group_name_H-M   'P 1'
#
loop_
_entity.id
_entity.type
_entity.pdbx_description
1 polymer ?
#
loop_
_entity_poly.entity_id
_entity_poly.type
_entity_poly.pdbx_seq_one_letter_code
_entity_poly.pdbx_strand_id
1 'polypeptide(L)'
;MQYRKIGQTDLNVSVISLGTMTFGEQNTEHEAHTLIDYAVAQGVNLLDTAESYPVPPRPETQGQTERFIGTWLKKTGKRNEVFIATKIAGPSRQLGHSSHIRQGESRHNRHNIELALNDSLQRLQVDHVDLYQLHWPDRTTNHFGKLGYTHTEHEDFIPIAETLLALDSLVKAGKIRHIGVSNETPWGVTQFINIAEKLGLSRIVSIQNPYNLLNRTFEIGNAEVSIRENVGLLAYSPLAFGHLSGKYLNGAQPEGARVTRWERFARYKGENAERATELYVELAHKHGLNPAQLALAYVNSRRFVSSNIIGATHLEQLKVNIGSVDIELSDEVLAGIEHIHQLYPNPSP
;
A
#
# COMPACT_ATOMS: atom_id res chain seq x y z
N MET A 1 -19.86 -5.14 -2.95
CA MET A 1 -18.46 -5.31 -2.47
C MET A 1 -18.19 -6.77 -2.17
N GLN A 2 -17.03 -7.29 -2.59
CA GLN A 2 -16.54 -8.62 -2.21
C GLN A 2 -15.62 -8.50 -1.00
N TYR A 3 -15.53 -9.54 -0.17
CA TYR A 3 -14.67 -9.58 1.01
C TYR A 3 -13.77 -10.82 1.02
N ARG A 4 -12.54 -10.66 1.51
CA ARG A 4 -11.53 -11.73 1.60
C ARG A 4 -10.91 -11.73 2.99
N LYS A 5 -10.51 -12.90 3.47
CA LYS A 5 -9.72 -13.01 4.70
C LYS A 5 -8.33 -12.42 4.49
N ILE A 6 -7.78 -11.84 5.56
CA ILE A 6 -6.37 -11.45 5.63
C ILE A 6 -5.64 -12.42 6.56
N GLY A 7 -4.68 -13.14 6.00
CA GLY A 7 -3.99 -14.26 6.64
C GLY A 7 -4.93 -15.24 7.36
N GLN A 8 -4.51 -15.74 8.52
CA GLN A 8 -5.29 -16.67 9.35
C GLN A 8 -6.15 -15.95 10.39
N THR A 9 -6.62 -14.73 10.07
CA THR A 9 -7.40 -13.91 11.00
C THR A 9 -8.90 -14.06 10.78
N ASP A 10 -9.65 -13.41 11.68
CA ASP A 10 -11.10 -13.31 11.63
C ASP A 10 -11.55 -12.10 10.79
N LEU A 11 -10.61 -11.28 10.30
CA LEU A 11 -10.91 -10.07 9.54
C LEU A 11 -11.20 -10.41 8.07
N ASN A 12 -12.38 -10.03 7.62
CA ASN A 12 -12.77 -10.04 6.21
C ASN A 12 -12.64 -8.62 5.65
N VAL A 13 -11.54 -8.35 4.95
CA VAL A 13 -11.30 -7.05 4.31
C VAL A 13 -12.00 -6.98 2.96
N SER A 14 -12.53 -5.81 2.61
CA SER A 14 -13.07 -5.57 1.28
C SER A 14 -11.98 -5.75 0.22
N VAL A 15 -12.31 -6.31 -0.95
CA VAL A 15 -11.35 -6.51 -2.06
C VAL A 15 -10.72 -5.19 -2.52
N ILE A 16 -11.40 -4.08 -2.29
CA ILE A 16 -10.89 -2.73 -2.47
C ILE A 16 -10.76 -2.07 -1.11
N SER A 17 -9.63 -1.41 -0.85
CA SER A 17 -9.37 -0.59 0.33
C SER A 17 -9.03 0.84 -0.07
N LEU A 18 -9.35 1.80 0.79
CA LEU A 18 -9.06 3.22 0.53
C LEU A 18 -7.68 3.58 1.07
N GLY A 19 -6.74 3.86 0.17
CA GLY A 19 -5.47 4.48 0.48
C GLY A 19 -5.62 6.00 0.63
N THR A 20 -4.95 6.56 1.63
CA THR A 20 -5.24 7.93 2.10
C THR A 20 -4.08 8.91 1.97
N MET A 21 -2.98 8.52 1.32
CA MET A 21 -1.73 9.27 1.32
C MET A 21 -1.78 10.68 0.70
N THR A 22 -2.90 11.09 0.09
CA THR A 22 -3.11 12.45 -0.45
C THR A 22 -3.81 13.40 0.54
N PHE A 23 -4.35 12.88 1.64
CA PHE A 23 -5.17 13.63 2.59
C PHE A 23 -4.29 14.50 3.49
N GLY A 24 -4.45 15.81 3.39
CA GLY A 24 -3.57 16.81 4.00
C GLY A 24 -2.55 17.41 3.03
N GLU A 25 -2.60 17.02 1.75
CA GLU A 25 -1.77 17.60 0.67
C GLU A 25 -2.61 17.95 -0.58
N GLN A 26 -2.99 16.95 -1.38
CA GLN A 26 -3.85 17.18 -2.55
C GLN A 26 -5.32 17.34 -2.15
N ASN A 27 -5.69 16.76 -1.00
CA ASN A 27 -7.05 16.79 -0.48
C ASN A 27 -7.10 17.53 0.85
N THR A 28 -8.08 18.40 0.96
CA THR A 28 -8.51 19.02 2.22
C THR A 28 -9.17 17.98 3.13
N GLU A 29 -9.37 18.33 4.41
CA GLU A 29 -10.07 17.47 5.36
C GLU A 29 -11.51 17.16 4.93
N HIS A 30 -12.22 18.16 4.39
CA HIS A 30 -13.60 17.99 3.91
C HIS A 30 -13.67 17.01 2.74
N GLU A 31 -12.75 17.11 1.78
CA GLU A 31 -12.66 16.16 0.66
C GLU A 31 -12.28 14.77 1.15
N ALA A 32 -11.32 14.67 2.10
CA ALA A 32 -10.96 13.39 2.71
C ALA A 32 -12.18 12.72 3.37
N HIS A 33 -12.96 13.45 4.17
CA HIS A 33 -14.19 12.94 4.79
C HIS A 33 -15.20 12.50 3.73
N THR A 34 -15.40 13.29 2.67
CA THR A 34 -16.30 12.96 1.56
C THR A 34 -15.90 11.66 0.85
N LEU A 35 -14.60 11.46 0.61
CA LEU A 35 -14.07 10.25 -0.01
C LEU A 35 -14.22 9.03 0.92
N ILE A 36 -13.96 9.19 2.23
CA ILE A 36 -14.15 8.11 3.21
C ILE A 36 -15.63 7.74 3.31
N ASP A 37 -16.53 8.73 3.44
CA ASP A 37 -17.98 8.49 3.53
C ASP A 37 -18.49 7.73 2.31
N TYR A 38 -18.06 8.13 1.10
CA TYR A 38 -18.44 7.41 -0.12
C TYR A 38 -17.89 5.98 -0.13
N ALA A 39 -16.61 5.78 0.18
CA ALA A 39 -16.00 4.45 0.18
C ALA A 39 -16.72 3.50 1.16
N VAL A 40 -16.97 3.94 2.39
CA VAL A 40 -17.69 3.17 3.41
C VAL A 40 -19.12 2.87 2.97
N ALA A 41 -19.82 3.83 2.37
CA ALA A 41 -21.16 3.61 1.81
C ALA A 41 -21.19 2.58 0.68
N GLN A 42 -20.08 2.38 -0.04
CA GLN A 42 -19.93 1.32 -1.06
C GLN A 42 -19.44 -0.02 -0.48
N GLY A 43 -19.31 -0.13 0.85
CA GLY A 43 -18.90 -1.35 1.56
C GLY A 43 -17.39 -1.52 1.71
N VAL A 44 -16.57 -0.51 1.36
CA VAL A 44 -15.14 -0.53 1.68
C VAL A 44 -14.96 -0.45 3.19
N ASN A 45 -14.24 -1.41 3.77
CA ASN A 45 -14.06 -1.51 5.22
C ASN A 45 -12.60 -1.43 5.67
N LEU A 46 -11.64 -1.16 4.78
CA LEU A 46 -10.24 -1.02 5.13
C LEU A 46 -9.71 0.36 4.70
N LEU A 47 -9.24 1.13 5.68
CA LEU A 47 -8.57 2.42 5.49
C LEU A 47 -7.06 2.25 5.73
N ASP A 48 -6.25 2.57 4.73
CA ASP A 48 -4.79 2.48 4.80
C ASP A 48 -4.16 3.88 4.90
N THR A 49 -3.39 4.10 5.97
CA THR A 49 -2.66 5.35 6.29
C THR A 49 -1.24 5.04 6.77
N ALA A 50 -0.45 6.04 7.16
CA ALA A 50 0.86 5.89 7.79
C ALA A 50 1.21 7.14 8.60
N GLU A 51 2.12 7.03 9.57
CA GLU A 51 2.60 8.18 10.35
C GLU A 51 3.27 9.27 9.47
N SER A 52 3.82 8.85 8.32
CA SER A 52 4.55 9.70 7.40
C SER A 52 3.66 10.43 6.40
N TYR A 53 2.38 10.10 6.33
CA TYR A 53 1.46 10.67 5.34
C TYR A 53 0.99 12.06 5.75
N PRO A 54 0.77 12.97 4.76
CA PRO A 54 0.61 12.71 3.33
C PRO A 54 1.91 12.69 2.52
N VAL A 55 1.80 12.40 1.22
CA VAL A 55 2.91 12.47 0.24
C VAL A 55 2.71 13.64 -0.74
N PRO A 56 3.78 14.35 -1.17
CA PRO A 56 5.19 14.23 -0.75
C PRO A 56 5.41 14.47 0.75
N PRO A 57 6.13 13.58 1.48
CA PRO A 57 6.31 13.73 2.91
C PRO A 57 7.24 14.90 3.24
N ARG A 58 6.83 15.73 4.21
CA ARG A 58 7.61 16.86 4.77
C ARG A 58 7.22 17.12 6.24
N PRO A 59 8.06 17.79 7.03
CA PRO A 59 7.80 18.05 8.45
C PRO A 59 6.43 18.70 8.71
N GLU A 60 6.03 19.66 7.88
CA GLU A 60 4.86 20.53 8.12
C GLU A 60 3.54 19.78 8.01
N THR A 61 3.49 18.68 7.24
CA THR A 61 2.26 17.92 7.01
C THR A 61 2.29 16.52 7.63
N GLN A 62 3.39 16.11 8.26
CA GLN A 62 3.53 14.77 8.83
C GLN A 62 2.37 14.40 9.78
N GLY A 63 1.72 13.28 9.48
CA GLY A 63 0.59 12.74 10.24
C GLY A 63 -0.75 13.47 9.99
N GLN A 64 -0.84 14.43 9.07
CA GLN A 64 -2.11 15.10 8.76
C GLN A 64 -3.16 14.11 8.27
N THR A 65 -2.75 13.10 7.51
CA THR A 65 -3.65 12.04 7.03
C THR A 65 -4.32 11.29 8.19
N GLU A 66 -3.54 10.89 9.21
CA GLU A 66 -4.09 10.23 10.40
C GLU A 66 -5.02 11.15 11.19
N ARG A 67 -4.71 12.45 11.29
CA ARG A 67 -5.59 13.42 11.93
C ARG A 67 -6.93 13.56 11.21
N PHE A 68 -6.93 13.61 9.88
CA PHE A 68 -8.16 13.71 9.09
C PHE A 68 -9.03 12.45 9.23
N ILE A 69 -8.42 11.27 9.29
CA ILE A 69 -9.15 10.03 9.59
C ILE A 69 -9.68 10.07 11.03
N GLY A 70 -8.87 10.53 11.99
CA GLY A 70 -9.27 10.61 13.39
C GLY A 70 -10.45 11.55 13.63
N THR A 71 -10.45 12.73 13.00
CA THR A 71 -11.59 13.66 13.09
C THR A 71 -12.84 13.10 12.42
N TRP A 72 -12.71 12.38 11.30
CA TRP A 72 -13.81 11.66 10.66
C TRP A 72 -14.41 10.59 11.60
N LEU A 73 -13.56 9.77 12.23
CA LEU A 73 -13.99 8.74 13.18
C LEU A 73 -14.75 9.36 14.37
N LYS A 74 -14.19 10.41 14.97
CA LYS A 74 -14.81 11.11 16.09
C LYS A 74 -16.14 11.77 15.71
N LYS A 75 -16.22 12.34 14.52
CA LYS A 75 -17.44 13.01 14.02
C LYS A 75 -18.56 12.00 13.71
N THR A 76 -18.21 10.84 13.16
CA THR A 76 -19.20 9.88 12.64
C THR A 76 -19.52 8.74 13.60
N GLY A 77 -18.63 8.43 14.54
CA GLY A 77 -18.76 7.26 15.43
C GLY A 77 -18.50 5.91 14.74
N LYS A 78 -18.06 5.90 13.49
CA LYS A 78 -17.96 4.69 12.63
C LYS A 78 -16.73 3.82 12.86
N ARG A 79 -16.06 3.92 14.02
CA ARG A 79 -14.84 3.14 14.32
C ARG A 79 -15.06 1.62 14.16
N ASN A 80 -16.25 1.13 14.48
CA ASN A 80 -16.58 -0.29 14.39
C ASN A 80 -17.00 -0.74 12.98
N GLU A 81 -17.14 0.18 12.02
CA GLU A 81 -17.49 -0.13 10.63
C GLU A 81 -16.25 -0.28 9.74
N VAL A 82 -15.08 0.16 10.21
CA VAL A 82 -13.83 0.16 9.44
C VAL A 82 -12.68 -0.47 10.20
N PHE A 83 -11.83 -1.16 9.45
CA PHE A 83 -10.49 -1.56 9.86
C PHE A 83 -9.50 -0.45 9.51
N ILE A 84 -8.64 -0.14 10.47
CA ILE A 84 -7.59 0.87 10.30
C ILE A 84 -6.24 0.18 10.20
N ALA A 85 -5.55 0.41 9.08
CA ALA A 85 -4.17 0.01 8.88
C ALA A 85 -3.26 1.25 8.90
N THR A 86 -2.33 1.32 9.85
CA THR A 86 -1.28 2.36 9.85
C THR A 86 0.12 1.74 9.89
N LYS A 87 1.15 2.57 9.76
CA LYS A 87 2.53 2.11 9.56
C LYS A 87 3.54 2.97 10.29
N ILE A 88 4.57 2.32 10.83
CA ILE A 88 5.82 2.95 11.26
C ILE A 88 6.79 3.00 10.08
N ALA A 89 7.39 4.17 9.86
CA ALA A 89 8.48 4.37 8.91
C ALA A 89 9.70 3.53 9.29
N GLY A 90 10.36 2.91 8.31
CA GLY A 90 11.67 2.31 8.51
C GLY A 90 12.80 3.36 8.52
N PRO A 91 14.07 2.95 8.39
CA PRO A 91 15.21 3.85 8.45
C PRO A 91 15.32 4.80 7.26
N SER A 92 15.80 6.01 7.53
CA SER A 92 16.11 7.06 6.54
C SER A 92 17.50 6.81 5.92
N ARG A 93 17.59 5.84 5.00
CA ARG A 93 18.87 5.48 4.34
C ARG A 93 19.32 6.44 3.24
N GLN A 94 18.41 7.20 2.66
CA GLN A 94 18.72 8.18 1.62
C GLN A 94 18.64 9.57 2.23
N LEU A 95 19.70 10.37 2.07
CA LEU A 95 19.73 11.76 2.51
C LEU A 95 18.50 12.51 1.95
N GLY A 96 17.73 13.13 2.85
CA GLY A 96 16.52 13.88 2.51
C GLY A 96 15.22 13.06 2.41
N HIS A 97 15.27 11.73 2.42
CA HIS A 97 14.07 10.90 2.44
C HIS A 97 13.64 10.59 3.88
N SER A 98 12.54 11.19 4.33
CA SER A 98 11.95 10.93 5.65
C SER A 98 12.86 11.25 6.85
N SER A 99 13.94 12.01 6.66
CA SER A 99 14.85 12.45 7.72
C SER A 99 14.20 13.36 8.78
N HIS A 100 13.02 13.90 8.50
CA HIS A 100 12.24 14.66 9.49
C HIS A 100 11.54 13.75 10.51
N ILE A 101 11.29 12.49 10.16
CA ILE A 101 10.66 11.53 11.06
C ILE A 101 11.71 11.11 12.08
N ARG A 102 11.46 11.44 13.35
CA ARG A 102 12.36 11.14 14.48
C ARG A 102 13.80 11.57 14.19
N GLN A 103 13.96 12.72 13.53
CA GLN A 103 15.27 13.31 13.19
C GLN A 103 16.19 12.38 12.36
N GLY A 104 15.60 11.44 11.61
CA GLY A 104 16.35 10.47 10.79
C GLY A 104 16.73 9.19 11.52
N GLU A 105 16.48 9.12 12.84
CA GLU A 105 16.82 8.00 13.71
C GLU A 105 15.71 6.94 13.79
N SER A 106 14.82 6.93 12.81
CA SER A 106 13.77 5.93 12.68
C SER A 106 14.37 4.53 12.51
N ARG A 107 14.05 3.61 13.41
CA ARG A 107 14.44 2.19 13.37
C ARG A 107 13.28 1.32 13.86
N HIS A 108 13.30 0.03 13.60
CA HIS A 108 12.30 -0.92 14.11
C HIS A 108 12.69 -1.54 15.46
N ASN A 109 13.33 -0.76 16.32
CA ASN A 109 13.57 -1.12 17.71
C ASN A 109 12.34 -0.79 18.58
N ARG A 110 12.30 -1.33 19.80
CA ARG A 110 11.18 -1.17 20.74
C ARG A 110 10.78 0.30 20.93
N HIS A 111 11.74 1.16 21.22
CA HIS A 111 11.49 2.57 21.53
C HIS A 111 10.74 3.29 20.39
N ASN A 112 11.25 3.16 19.17
CA ASN A 112 10.65 3.79 17.99
C ASN A 112 9.27 3.23 17.68
N ILE A 113 9.10 1.90 17.77
CA ILE A 113 7.81 1.23 17.53
C ILE A 113 6.73 1.73 18.49
N GLU A 114 7.05 1.80 19.79
CA GLU A 114 6.12 2.24 20.82
C GLU A 114 5.78 3.73 20.66
N LEU A 115 6.78 4.58 20.41
CA LEU A 115 6.58 6.02 20.19
C LEU A 115 5.70 6.28 18.96
N ALA A 116 6.04 5.71 17.81
CA ALA A 116 5.31 5.90 16.56
C ALA A 116 3.85 5.43 16.66
N LEU A 117 3.61 4.29 17.33
CA LEU A 117 2.26 3.78 17.52
C LEU A 117 1.44 4.70 18.42
N ASN A 118 1.99 5.12 19.57
CA ASN A 118 1.27 6.00 20.49
C ASN A 118 0.88 7.33 19.82
N ASP A 119 1.80 7.91 19.06
CA ASP A 119 1.55 9.13 18.31
C ASP A 119 0.47 8.91 17.22
N SER A 120 0.50 7.76 16.55
CA SER A 120 -0.51 7.40 15.53
C SER A 120 -1.89 7.21 16.15
N LEU A 121 -1.99 6.49 17.27
CA LEU A 121 -3.22 6.30 18.03
C LEU A 121 -3.83 7.63 18.50
N GLN A 122 -2.98 8.56 18.96
CA GLN A 122 -3.41 9.91 19.35
C GLN A 122 -3.99 10.68 18.16
N ARG A 123 -3.31 10.67 17.00
CA ARG A 123 -3.80 11.36 15.79
C ARG A 123 -5.08 10.75 15.25
N LEU A 124 -5.16 9.42 15.25
CA LEU A 124 -6.34 8.66 14.83
C LEU A 124 -7.49 8.76 15.84
N GLN A 125 -7.23 9.20 17.07
CA GLN A 125 -8.20 9.27 18.17
C GLN A 125 -8.85 7.90 18.45
N VAL A 126 -8.04 6.84 18.50
CA VAL A 126 -8.46 5.47 18.78
C VAL A 126 -7.53 4.80 19.78
N ASP A 127 -8.02 3.82 20.53
CA ASP A 127 -7.20 3.07 21.49
C ASP A 127 -6.37 1.94 20.83
N HIS A 128 -6.79 1.50 19.64
CA HIS A 128 -6.12 0.44 18.89
C HIS A 128 -6.31 0.56 17.37
N VAL A 129 -5.38 -0.04 16.63
CA VAL A 129 -5.47 -0.25 15.17
C VAL A 129 -5.63 -1.73 14.84
N ASP A 130 -6.33 -2.03 13.74
CA ASP A 130 -6.60 -3.40 13.32
C ASP A 130 -5.37 -4.05 12.68
N LEU A 131 -4.57 -3.26 11.96
CA LEU A 131 -3.33 -3.71 11.34
C LEU A 131 -2.23 -2.65 11.53
N TYR A 132 -1.10 -3.04 12.13
CA TYR A 132 0.08 -2.19 12.21
C TYR A 132 1.19 -2.76 11.35
N GLN A 133 1.74 -1.93 10.46
CA GLN A 133 2.67 -2.38 9.43
C GLN A 133 4.04 -1.75 9.60
N LEU A 134 5.08 -2.54 9.32
CA LEU A 134 6.43 -2.03 9.11
C LEU A 134 6.52 -1.47 7.68
N HIS A 135 6.62 -0.15 7.53
CA HIS A 135 6.40 0.53 6.23
C HIS A 135 7.47 0.19 5.17
N TRP A 136 8.72 0.02 5.57
CA TRP A 136 9.77 -0.59 4.75
C TRP A 136 10.82 -1.25 5.65
N PRO A 137 11.57 -2.25 5.17
CA PRO A 137 12.46 -3.05 6.02
C PRO A 137 13.51 -2.22 6.78
N ASP A 138 13.81 -2.67 8.01
CA ASP A 138 14.91 -2.08 8.77
C ASP A 138 16.25 -2.39 8.13
N ARG A 139 16.42 -3.51 7.40
CA ARG A 139 17.63 -3.86 6.62
C ARG A 139 17.59 -3.28 5.19
N THR A 140 18.73 -3.24 4.52
CA THR A 140 18.83 -2.89 3.10
C THR A 140 18.35 -4.07 2.26
N THR A 141 17.43 -3.80 1.34
CA THR A 141 16.96 -4.79 0.39
C THR A 141 16.40 -4.12 -0.88
N ASN A 142 15.92 -4.91 -1.82
CA ASN A 142 15.36 -4.44 -3.08
C ASN A 142 13.92 -3.95 -2.91
N HIS A 143 13.76 -2.64 -2.72
CA HIS A 143 12.48 -1.95 -2.69
C HIS A 143 12.60 -0.55 -3.31
N PHE A 144 11.47 0.14 -3.50
CA PHE A 144 11.39 1.51 -4.03
C PHE A 144 12.20 1.75 -5.33
N GLY A 145 11.89 1.01 -6.41
CA GLY A 145 12.55 1.21 -7.71
C GLY A 145 13.77 0.33 -7.94
N LYS A 146 14.23 -0.42 -6.92
CA LYS A 146 15.31 -1.40 -7.07
C LYS A 146 14.74 -2.80 -7.31
N LEU A 147 14.99 -3.36 -8.49
CA LEU A 147 14.56 -4.71 -8.84
C LEU A 147 15.41 -5.78 -8.14
N GLY A 148 16.73 -5.73 -8.35
CA GLY A 148 17.67 -6.71 -7.83
C GLY A 148 18.15 -6.39 -6.42
N TYR A 149 18.39 -7.42 -5.62
CA TYR A 149 19.07 -7.30 -4.33
C TYR A 149 20.54 -6.94 -4.54
N THR A 150 21.07 -6.08 -3.67
CA THR A 150 22.50 -5.79 -3.58
C THR A 150 22.91 -5.94 -2.13
N HIS A 151 23.89 -6.80 -1.89
CA HIS A 151 24.37 -7.07 -0.54
C HIS A 151 25.10 -5.86 0.03
N THR A 152 24.88 -5.59 1.32
CA THR A 152 25.59 -4.56 2.08
C THR A 152 26.35 -5.25 3.20
N GLU A 153 27.67 -5.29 3.08
CA GLU A 153 28.55 -5.88 4.09
C GLU A 153 28.46 -5.09 5.40
N HIS A 154 28.51 -5.80 6.54
CA HIS A 154 28.48 -5.21 7.89
C HIS A 154 27.33 -4.23 8.13
N GLU A 155 26.18 -4.48 7.54
CA GLU A 155 25.01 -3.64 7.73
C GLU A 155 24.55 -3.65 9.21
N ASP A 156 24.38 -2.44 9.76
CA ASP A 156 23.66 -2.23 11.01
C ASP A 156 22.14 -2.16 10.73
N PHE A 157 21.40 -3.14 11.25
CA PHE A 157 19.94 -3.18 11.20
C PHE A 157 19.38 -3.86 12.44
N ILE A 158 18.14 -3.51 12.81
CA ILE A 158 17.44 -4.14 13.93
C ILE A 158 17.01 -5.56 13.53
N PRO A 159 17.42 -6.61 14.28
CA PRO A 159 17.03 -7.98 13.96
C PRO A 159 15.52 -8.17 14.00
N ILE A 160 14.99 -8.99 13.09
CA ILE A 160 13.55 -9.31 13.00
C ILE A 160 12.99 -9.82 14.34
N ALA A 161 13.77 -10.60 15.11
CA ALA A 161 13.35 -11.08 16.42
C ALA A 161 13.12 -9.95 17.44
N GLU A 162 13.98 -8.93 17.46
CA GLU A 162 13.81 -7.77 18.33
C GLU A 162 12.57 -6.97 17.94
N THR A 163 12.39 -6.75 16.63
CA THR A 163 11.19 -6.09 16.09
C THR A 163 9.90 -6.84 16.45
N LEU A 164 9.86 -8.16 16.28
CA LEU A 164 8.70 -8.98 16.64
C LEU A 164 8.41 -8.98 18.14
N LEU A 165 9.43 -8.99 19.01
CA LEU A 165 9.25 -8.88 20.46
C LEU A 165 8.60 -7.55 20.87
N ALA A 166 8.95 -6.46 20.19
CA ALA A 166 8.31 -5.17 20.41
C ALA A 166 6.85 -5.18 19.94
N LEU A 167 6.59 -5.65 18.71
CA LEU A 167 5.24 -5.70 18.14
C LEU A 167 4.31 -6.64 18.92
N ASP A 168 4.78 -7.82 19.31
CA ASP A 168 4.00 -8.79 20.09
C ASP A 168 3.60 -8.25 21.46
N SER A 169 4.46 -7.45 22.11
CA SER A 169 4.10 -6.79 23.36
C SER A 169 2.95 -5.78 23.19
N LEU A 170 2.84 -5.14 22.01
CA LEU A 170 1.77 -4.20 21.69
C LEU A 170 0.49 -4.90 21.26
N VAL A 171 0.59 -6.10 20.66
CA VAL A 171 -0.55 -7.00 20.45
C VAL A 171 -1.11 -7.45 21.80
N LYS A 172 -0.26 -7.93 22.72
CA LYS A 172 -0.67 -8.33 24.08
C LYS A 172 -1.27 -7.17 24.88
N ALA A 173 -0.79 -5.94 24.66
CA ALA A 173 -1.35 -4.74 25.25
C ALA A 173 -2.67 -4.28 24.60
N GLY A 174 -3.14 -4.94 23.54
CA GLY A 174 -4.38 -4.61 22.84
C GLY A 174 -4.33 -3.36 21.96
N LYS A 175 -3.15 -2.76 21.75
CA LYS A 175 -2.99 -1.55 20.92
C LYS A 175 -2.95 -1.86 19.42
N ILE A 176 -2.60 -3.10 19.07
CA ILE A 176 -2.57 -3.61 17.70
C ILE A 176 -3.32 -4.95 17.69
N ARG A 177 -4.18 -5.19 16.70
CA ARG A 177 -4.81 -6.51 16.54
C ARG A 177 -3.93 -7.46 15.73
N HIS A 178 -3.39 -7.00 14.60
CA HIS A 178 -2.52 -7.80 13.73
C HIS A 178 -1.31 -7.04 13.21
N ILE A 179 -0.28 -7.78 12.83
CA ILE A 179 0.99 -7.26 12.33
C ILE A 179 1.07 -7.49 10.81
N GLY A 180 1.51 -6.48 10.07
CA GLY A 180 1.86 -6.61 8.66
C GLY A 180 3.26 -6.09 8.36
N VAL A 181 3.75 -6.40 7.16
CA VAL A 181 4.98 -5.84 6.61
C VAL A 181 4.69 -5.12 5.31
N SER A 182 5.57 -4.22 4.88
CA SER A 182 5.42 -3.48 3.63
C SER A 182 6.78 -3.33 2.96
N ASN A 183 6.78 -3.29 1.63
CA ASN A 183 7.99 -3.21 0.81
C ASN A 183 9.00 -4.33 1.13
N GLU A 184 8.47 -5.53 1.38
CA GLU A 184 9.25 -6.71 1.75
C GLU A 184 9.45 -7.68 0.58
N THR A 185 10.31 -8.64 0.83
CA THR A 185 10.82 -9.67 -0.06
C THR A 185 10.39 -11.04 0.44
N PRO A 186 10.45 -12.08 -0.41
CA PRO A 186 10.10 -13.45 -0.01
C PRO A 186 10.95 -13.93 1.18
N TRP A 187 12.25 -13.61 1.19
CA TRP A 187 13.14 -13.94 2.30
C TRP A 187 12.65 -13.32 3.60
N GLY A 188 12.35 -12.02 3.58
CA GLY A 188 11.94 -11.30 4.79
C GLY A 188 10.63 -11.82 5.35
N VAL A 189 9.60 -11.99 4.50
CA VAL A 189 8.30 -12.56 4.91
C VAL A 189 8.50 -13.92 5.60
N THR A 190 9.25 -14.82 4.97
CA THR A 190 9.54 -16.15 5.55
C THR A 190 10.34 -16.07 6.86
N GLN A 191 11.28 -15.12 6.99
CA GLN A 191 12.00 -14.93 8.27
C GLN A 191 11.09 -14.42 9.38
N PHE A 192 10.21 -13.45 9.11
CA PHE A 192 9.22 -12.98 10.09
C PHE A 192 8.34 -14.13 10.59
N ILE A 193 7.86 -14.96 9.66
CA ILE A 193 7.07 -16.16 9.96
C ILE A 193 7.86 -17.13 10.86
N ASN A 194 9.03 -17.58 10.40
CA ASN A 194 9.80 -18.62 11.09
C ASN A 194 10.22 -18.18 12.50
N ILE A 195 10.61 -16.92 12.65
CA ILE A 195 11.01 -16.36 13.95
C ILE A 195 9.81 -16.25 14.88
N ALA A 196 8.65 -15.81 14.39
CA ALA A 196 7.44 -15.73 15.18
C ALA A 196 7.05 -17.13 15.71
N GLU A 197 7.06 -18.15 14.86
CA GLU A 197 6.75 -19.53 15.26
C GLU A 197 7.76 -20.09 16.26
N LYS A 198 9.06 -19.92 15.99
CA LYS A 198 10.13 -20.42 16.85
C LYS A 198 10.07 -19.81 18.25
N LEU A 199 9.68 -18.55 18.36
CA LEU A 199 9.63 -17.81 19.62
C LEU A 199 8.23 -17.76 20.26
N GLY A 200 7.21 -18.34 19.62
CA GLY A 200 5.83 -18.28 20.08
C GLY A 200 5.26 -16.86 20.10
N LEU A 201 5.62 -16.02 19.12
CA LEU A 201 5.16 -14.65 18.95
C LEU A 201 4.06 -14.54 17.89
N SER A 202 3.38 -13.40 17.87
CA SER A 202 2.38 -13.06 16.86
C SER A 202 2.95 -13.12 15.43
N ARG A 203 2.31 -13.90 14.54
CA ARG A 203 2.65 -13.97 13.11
C ARG A 203 2.22 -12.71 12.36
N ILE A 204 2.96 -12.39 11.29
CA ILE A 204 2.51 -11.42 10.30
C ILE A 204 1.36 -11.99 9.47
N VAL A 205 0.38 -11.17 9.11
CA VAL A 205 -0.84 -11.61 8.41
C VAL A 205 -0.95 -11.06 6.99
N SER A 206 -0.15 -10.04 6.67
CA SER A 206 -0.17 -9.39 5.36
C SER A 206 1.18 -8.82 4.96
N ILE A 207 1.33 -8.66 3.65
CA ILE A 207 2.39 -7.88 3.02
C ILE A 207 1.78 -6.78 2.16
N GLN A 208 2.21 -5.54 2.33
CA GLN A 208 1.81 -4.41 1.49
C GLN A 208 2.92 -4.06 0.49
N ASN A 209 2.75 -4.48 -0.76
CA ASN A 209 3.76 -4.32 -1.81
C ASN A 209 3.16 -3.68 -3.08
N PRO A 210 4.02 -3.08 -3.94
CA PRO A 210 3.57 -2.54 -5.20
C PRO A 210 3.17 -3.69 -6.11
N TYR A 211 1.97 -3.62 -6.67
CA TYR A 211 1.53 -4.61 -7.65
C TYR A 211 0.55 -3.96 -8.63
N ASN A 212 0.92 -3.97 -9.90
CA ASN A 212 0.15 -3.42 -11.01
C ASN A 212 0.69 -3.97 -12.34
N LEU A 213 0.07 -3.61 -13.46
CA LEU A 213 0.47 -4.08 -14.79
C LEU A 213 1.93 -3.74 -15.19
N LEU A 214 2.52 -2.71 -14.57
CA LEU A 214 3.92 -2.29 -14.79
C LEU A 214 4.89 -2.89 -13.78
N ASN A 215 4.40 -3.55 -12.73
CA ASN A 215 5.20 -4.19 -11.70
C ASN A 215 4.50 -5.43 -11.15
N ARG A 216 4.86 -6.58 -11.71
CA ARG A 216 4.41 -7.92 -11.33
C ARG A 216 5.52 -8.71 -10.63
N THR A 217 6.57 -8.05 -10.15
CA THR A 217 7.72 -8.69 -9.48
C THR A 217 7.32 -9.51 -8.26
N PHE A 218 6.18 -9.19 -7.64
CA PHE A 218 5.59 -9.98 -6.55
C PHE A 218 5.34 -11.45 -6.96
N GLU A 219 5.01 -11.72 -8.22
CA GLU A 219 4.74 -13.06 -8.76
C GLU A 219 5.97 -13.97 -8.74
N ILE A 220 7.18 -13.40 -8.74
CA ILE A 220 8.43 -14.16 -8.85
C ILE A 220 8.72 -14.99 -7.59
N GLY A 221 8.25 -14.54 -6.41
CA GLY A 221 8.46 -15.30 -5.18
C GLY A 221 7.46 -15.02 -4.07
N ASN A 222 7.04 -13.76 -3.90
CA ASN A 222 6.11 -13.42 -2.82
C ASN A 222 4.73 -14.03 -3.05
N ALA A 223 4.28 -14.22 -4.29
CA ALA A 223 3.01 -14.88 -4.59
C ALA A 223 2.95 -16.31 -4.04
N GLU A 224 4.04 -17.07 -4.17
CA GLU A 224 4.11 -18.44 -3.61
C GLU A 224 4.09 -18.40 -2.09
N VAL A 225 4.91 -17.54 -1.47
CA VAL A 225 4.93 -17.37 0.00
C VAL A 225 3.54 -16.96 0.51
N SER A 226 2.91 -15.96 -0.11
CA SER A 226 1.57 -15.48 0.27
C SER A 226 0.52 -16.58 0.28
N ILE A 227 0.50 -17.43 -0.75
CA ILE A 227 -0.49 -18.51 -0.87
C ILE A 227 -0.21 -19.64 0.11
N ARG A 228 1.05 -20.06 0.26
CA ARG A 228 1.42 -21.19 1.13
C ARG A 228 1.35 -20.83 2.62
N GLU A 229 1.79 -19.62 2.96
CA GLU A 229 1.90 -19.15 4.34
C GLU A 229 0.70 -18.34 4.83
N ASN A 230 -0.30 -18.13 3.97
CA ASN A 230 -1.46 -17.28 4.25
C ASN A 230 -1.00 -15.88 4.72
N VAL A 231 -0.18 -15.22 3.92
CA VAL A 231 0.21 -13.82 4.12
C VAL A 231 -0.23 -13.02 2.90
N GLY A 232 -1.46 -12.53 2.93
CA GLY A 232 -2.10 -11.92 1.77
C GLY A 232 -1.50 -10.57 1.36
N LEU A 233 -1.50 -10.27 0.06
CA LEU A 233 -1.06 -9.00 -0.48
C LEU A 233 -2.13 -7.92 -0.29
N LEU A 234 -1.73 -6.81 0.31
CA LEU A 234 -2.39 -5.51 0.20
C LEU A 234 -1.70 -4.73 -0.92
N ALA A 235 -2.23 -4.79 -2.14
CA ALA A 235 -1.57 -4.23 -3.32
C ALA A 235 -1.62 -2.69 -3.29
N TYR A 236 -0.47 -2.01 -3.36
CA TYR A 236 -0.43 -0.55 -3.43
C TYR A 236 -0.01 -0.03 -4.81
N SER A 237 -0.36 1.23 -5.09
CA SER A 237 -0.15 1.88 -6.41
C SER A 237 -0.68 1.04 -7.59
N PRO A 238 -1.92 0.51 -7.52
CA PRO A 238 -2.44 -0.38 -8.54
C PRO A 238 -2.64 0.32 -9.91
N LEU A 239 -2.71 1.66 -9.91
CA LEU A 239 -2.76 2.50 -11.12
C LEU A 239 -1.42 3.15 -11.47
N ALA A 240 -0.31 2.74 -10.85
CA ALA A 240 1.02 3.29 -11.12
C ALA A 240 1.05 4.84 -11.07
N PHE A 241 0.63 5.43 -9.95
CA PHE A 241 0.46 6.90 -9.79
C PHE A 241 -0.49 7.58 -10.80
N GLY A 242 -1.37 6.80 -11.43
CA GLY A 242 -2.33 7.25 -12.44
C GLY A 242 -1.86 7.04 -13.87
N HIS A 243 -0.65 6.54 -14.12
CA HIS A 243 -0.17 6.25 -15.47
C HIS A 243 -1.10 5.29 -16.21
N LEU A 244 -1.54 4.21 -15.55
CA LEU A 244 -2.43 3.19 -16.14
C LEU A 244 -3.86 3.68 -16.45
N SER A 245 -4.19 4.94 -16.14
CA SER A 245 -5.41 5.57 -16.65
C SER A 245 -5.26 6.21 -18.04
N GLY A 246 -4.04 6.25 -18.57
CA GLY A 246 -3.71 6.92 -19.84
C GLY A 246 -3.54 8.43 -19.75
N LYS A 247 -3.78 9.06 -18.60
CA LYS A 247 -3.86 10.53 -18.47
C LYS A 247 -2.56 11.29 -18.79
N TYR A 248 -1.41 10.62 -18.82
CA TYR A 248 -0.11 11.22 -19.11
C TYR A 248 0.44 10.84 -20.50
N LEU A 249 -0.31 10.05 -21.29
CA LEU A 249 0.14 9.63 -22.62
C LEU A 249 0.30 10.85 -23.55
N ASN A 250 1.15 10.70 -24.57
CA ASN A 250 1.43 11.74 -25.57
C ASN A 250 1.96 13.06 -24.96
N GLY A 251 2.67 12.97 -23.84
CA GLY A 251 3.23 14.13 -23.14
C GLY A 251 2.20 14.98 -22.38
N ALA A 252 0.98 14.47 -22.16
CA ALA A 252 -0.04 15.20 -21.43
C ALA A 252 0.36 15.47 -19.96
N GLN A 253 0.05 16.68 -19.49
CA GLN A 253 0.34 17.16 -18.14
C GLN A 253 -0.96 17.68 -17.49
N PRO A 254 -1.90 16.80 -17.10
CA PRO A 254 -3.20 17.24 -16.59
C PRO A 254 -3.05 18.08 -15.32
N GLU A 255 -3.74 19.22 -15.27
CA GLU A 255 -3.71 20.11 -14.12
C GLU A 255 -4.10 19.38 -12.82
N GLY A 256 -3.38 19.66 -11.74
CA GLY A 256 -3.63 19.06 -10.43
C GLY A 256 -3.21 17.58 -10.30
N ALA A 257 -2.81 16.92 -11.39
CA ALA A 257 -2.36 15.53 -11.36
C ALA A 257 -1.02 15.39 -10.63
N ARG A 258 -0.83 14.25 -9.95
CA ARG A 258 0.31 14.02 -9.05
C ARG A 258 1.66 14.25 -9.75
N VAL A 259 1.82 13.68 -10.93
CA VAL A 259 3.09 13.69 -11.65
C VAL A 259 3.37 15.06 -12.28
N THR A 260 2.33 15.81 -12.62
CA THR A 260 2.40 17.19 -13.08
C THR A 260 2.76 18.14 -11.93
N ARG A 261 2.21 17.91 -10.73
CA ARG A 261 2.53 18.74 -9.54
C ARG A 261 3.92 18.49 -8.98
N TRP A 262 4.43 17.26 -9.05
CA TRP A 262 5.71 16.91 -8.44
C TRP A 262 6.53 15.93 -9.28
N GLU A 263 7.69 16.40 -9.76
CA GLU A 263 8.61 15.62 -10.58
C GLU A 263 9.18 14.39 -9.88
N ARG A 264 9.30 14.43 -8.54
CA ARG A 264 9.85 13.32 -7.72
C ARG A 264 9.09 12.00 -7.87
N PHE A 265 7.84 12.02 -8.34
CA PHE A 265 7.06 10.80 -8.59
C PHE A 265 7.44 10.19 -9.96
N ALA A 266 8.70 9.75 -10.08
CA ALA A 266 9.28 9.28 -11.34
C ALA A 266 9.25 7.76 -11.54
N ARG A 267 8.78 6.98 -10.54
CA ARG A 267 8.84 5.50 -10.54
C ARG A 267 8.26 4.84 -11.79
N TYR A 268 7.26 5.46 -12.42
CA TYR A 268 6.52 4.93 -13.57
C TYR A 268 6.73 5.74 -14.86
N LYS A 269 7.78 6.59 -14.92
CA LYS A 269 8.12 7.45 -16.08
C LYS A 269 9.15 6.86 -17.04
N GLY A 270 9.51 5.59 -16.91
CA GLY A 270 10.49 4.97 -17.81
C GLY A 270 9.93 4.77 -19.22
N GLU A 271 10.77 4.83 -20.26
CA GLU A 271 10.36 4.63 -21.66
C GLU A 271 9.57 3.32 -21.87
N ASN A 272 10.05 2.21 -21.33
CA ASN A 272 9.33 0.93 -21.38
C ASN A 272 8.01 0.95 -20.60
N ALA A 273 7.93 1.74 -19.52
CA ALA A 273 6.71 1.87 -18.73
C ALA A 273 5.65 2.70 -19.47
N GLU A 274 6.06 3.75 -20.17
CA GLU A 274 5.20 4.55 -21.04
C GLU A 274 4.67 3.72 -22.20
N ARG A 275 5.56 2.97 -22.88
CA ARG A 275 5.16 2.11 -24.00
C ARG A 275 4.22 0.98 -23.57
N ALA A 276 4.49 0.33 -22.44
CA ALA A 276 3.57 -0.66 -21.88
C ALA A 276 2.22 -0.04 -21.50
N THR A 277 2.23 1.17 -20.91
CA THR A 277 1.00 1.89 -20.54
C THR A 277 0.13 2.18 -21.76
N GLU A 278 0.72 2.64 -22.86
CA GLU A 278 0.01 2.88 -24.13
C GLU A 278 -0.69 1.62 -24.61
N LEU A 279 0.01 0.49 -24.66
CA LEU A 279 -0.57 -0.79 -25.10
C LEU A 279 -1.68 -1.30 -24.17
N TYR A 280 -1.54 -1.14 -22.84
CA TYR A 280 -2.62 -1.51 -21.91
C TYR A 280 -3.86 -0.61 -22.06
N VAL A 281 -3.66 0.68 -22.34
CA VAL A 281 -4.76 1.63 -22.60
C VAL A 281 -5.46 1.31 -23.93
N GLU A 282 -4.70 1.02 -24.98
CA GLU A 282 -5.23 0.56 -26.27
C GLU A 282 -6.03 -0.75 -26.12
N LEU A 283 -5.50 -1.71 -25.36
CA LEU A 283 -6.19 -2.97 -25.06
C LEU A 283 -7.52 -2.70 -24.33
N ALA A 284 -7.52 -1.84 -23.32
CA ALA A 284 -8.75 -1.47 -22.62
C ALA A 284 -9.80 -0.91 -23.58
N HIS A 285 -9.41 0.05 -24.41
CA HIS A 285 -10.31 0.68 -25.37
C HIS A 285 -10.84 -0.27 -26.44
N LYS A 286 -9.98 -1.16 -26.97
CA LYS A 286 -10.38 -2.21 -27.94
C LYS A 286 -11.51 -3.09 -27.38
N HIS A 287 -11.51 -3.34 -26.08
CA HIS A 287 -12.51 -4.16 -25.39
C HIS A 287 -13.61 -3.35 -24.69
N GLY A 288 -13.71 -2.03 -24.95
CA GLY A 288 -14.76 -1.19 -24.37
C GLY A 288 -14.62 -0.95 -22.86
N LEU A 289 -13.44 -1.15 -22.29
CA LEU A 289 -13.16 -0.98 -20.87
C LEU A 289 -12.56 0.40 -20.57
N ASN A 290 -12.84 0.93 -19.38
CA ASN A 290 -12.07 2.04 -18.85
C ASN A 290 -10.66 1.56 -18.47
N PRO A 291 -9.57 2.23 -18.90
CA PRO A 291 -8.20 1.77 -18.62
C PRO A 291 -7.89 1.61 -17.12
N ALA A 292 -8.40 2.50 -16.27
CA ALA A 292 -8.23 2.38 -14.84
C ALA A 292 -8.97 1.15 -14.29
N GLN A 293 -10.18 0.86 -14.77
CA GLN A 293 -10.91 -0.33 -14.35
C GLN A 293 -10.25 -1.62 -14.83
N LEU A 294 -9.71 -1.67 -16.06
CA LEU A 294 -8.95 -2.83 -16.54
C LEU A 294 -7.76 -3.10 -15.61
N ALA A 295 -6.95 -2.08 -15.30
CA ALA A 295 -5.80 -2.22 -14.44
C ALA A 295 -6.17 -2.68 -13.02
N LEU A 296 -7.22 -2.11 -12.44
CA LEU A 296 -7.68 -2.47 -11.09
C LEU A 296 -8.32 -3.86 -11.05
N ALA A 297 -9.15 -4.22 -12.03
CA ALA A 297 -9.78 -5.54 -12.12
C ALA A 297 -8.74 -6.65 -12.28
N TYR A 298 -7.66 -6.39 -13.05
CA TYR A 298 -6.54 -7.32 -13.15
C TYR A 298 -5.93 -7.60 -11.77
N VAL A 299 -5.64 -6.56 -10.98
CA VAL A 299 -5.12 -6.69 -9.62
C VAL A 299 -6.11 -7.43 -8.71
N ASN A 300 -7.40 -7.07 -8.77
CA ASN A 300 -8.46 -7.70 -7.97
C ASN A 300 -8.59 -9.20 -8.24
N SER A 301 -8.33 -9.65 -9.48
CA SER A 301 -8.46 -11.06 -9.89
C SER A 301 -7.36 -11.99 -9.34
N ARG A 302 -6.24 -11.45 -8.85
CA ARG A 302 -5.10 -12.29 -8.42
C ARG A 302 -5.37 -12.96 -7.08
N ARG A 303 -5.15 -14.28 -7.00
CA ARG A 303 -5.42 -15.10 -5.81
C ARG A 303 -4.64 -14.67 -4.56
N PHE A 304 -3.42 -14.17 -4.74
CA PHE A 304 -2.58 -13.72 -3.62
C PHE A 304 -2.96 -12.32 -3.10
N VAL A 305 -3.88 -11.60 -3.76
CA VAL A 305 -4.34 -10.27 -3.34
C VAL A 305 -5.53 -10.40 -2.38
N SER A 306 -5.33 -10.00 -1.12
CA SER A 306 -6.43 -9.87 -0.15
C SER A 306 -7.21 -8.59 -0.35
N SER A 307 -6.51 -7.47 -0.63
CA SER A 307 -7.14 -6.18 -0.93
C SER A 307 -6.28 -5.32 -1.86
N ASN A 308 -6.94 -4.51 -2.68
CA ASN A 308 -6.35 -3.56 -3.60
C ASN A 308 -6.49 -2.13 -3.03
N ILE A 309 -5.38 -1.49 -2.65
CA ILE A 309 -5.35 -0.14 -2.08
C ILE A 309 -5.42 0.90 -3.20
N ILE A 310 -6.64 1.37 -3.47
CA ILE A 310 -6.89 2.42 -4.44
C ILE A 310 -6.65 3.80 -3.82
N GLY A 311 -6.26 4.77 -4.64
CA GLY A 311 -6.19 6.17 -4.25
C GLY A 311 -7.00 7.02 -5.23
N ALA A 312 -7.60 8.10 -4.72
CA ALA A 312 -8.37 9.06 -5.51
C ALA A 312 -8.20 10.44 -4.90
N THR A 313 -8.15 11.48 -5.74
CA THR A 313 -8.17 12.87 -5.27
C THR A 313 -9.54 13.52 -5.44
N HIS A 314 -10.45 12.88 -6.19
CA HIS A 314 -11.81 13.40 -6.40
C HIS A 314 -12.80 12.25 -6.46
N LEU A 315 -14.06 12.54 -6.17
CA LEU A 315 -15.12 11.53 -6.04
C LEU A 315 -15.32 10.70 -7.31
N GLU A 316 -15.24 11.30 -8.50
CA GLU A 316 -15.42 10.57 -9.77
C GLU A 316 -14.33 9.53 -10.01
N GLN A 317 -13.09 9.80 -9.60
CA GLN A 317 -12.02 8.79 -9.65
C GLN A 317 -12.33 7.64 -8.69
N LEU A 318 -12.80 7.96 -7.48
CA LEU A 318 -13.14 6.95 -6.49
C LEU A 318 -14.30 6.05 -6.97
N LYS A 319 -15.33 6.62 -7.59
CA LYS A 319 -16.44 5.88 -8.20
C LYS A 319 -15.97 4.89 -9.25
N VAL A 320 -15.17 5.36 -10.23
CA VAL A 320 -14.61 4.51 -11.29
C VAL A 320 -13.76 3.40 -10.69
N ASN A 321 -12.90 3.73 -9.72
CA ASN A 321 -11.99 2.79 -9.10
C ASN A 321 -12.75 1.71 -8.30
N ILE A 322 -13.75 2.08 -7.50
CA ILE A 322 -14.57 1.11 -6.75
C ILE A 322 -15.36 0.21 -7.70
N GLY A 323 -15.91 0.76 -8.79
CA GLY A 323 -16.64 -0.02 -9.79
C GLY A 323 -15.81 -1.11 -10.48
N SER A 324 -14.48 -1.11 -10.34
CA SER A 324 -13.62 -2.21 -10.83
C SER A 324 -13.87 -3.56 -10.14
N VAL A 325 -14.58 -3.58 -9.01
CA VAL A 325 -14.95 -4.81 -8.31
C VAL A 325 -15.98 -5.65 -9.07
N ASP A 326 -16.75 -5.01 -9.96
CA ASP A 326 -17.81 -5.64 -10.75
C ASP A 326 -17.33 -6.03 -12.16
N ILE A 327 -16.05 -5.83 -12.48
CA ILE A 327 -15.46 -6.12 -13.78
C ILE A 327 -14.80 -7.50 -13.76
N GLU A 328 -15.31 -8.41 -14.57
CA GLU A 328 -14.67 -9.68 -14.89
C GLU A 328 -13.93 -9.57 -16.24
N LEU A 329 -12.62 -9.81 -16.23
CA LEU A 329 -11.81 -9.73 -17.45
C LEU A 329 -11.94 -11.04 -18.23
N SER A 330 -12.35 -10.94 -19.50
CA SER A 330 -12.41 -12.08 -20.41
C SER A 330 -11.02 -12.70 -20.65
N ASP A 331 -10.99 -13.97 -21.06
CA ASP A 331 -9.76 -14.69 -21.42
C ASP A 331 -8.95 -13.97 -22.52
N GLU A 332 -9.62 -13.33 -23.48
CA GLU A 332 -8.95 -12.55 -24.54
C GLU A 332 -8.21 -11.33 -23.96
N VAL A 333 -8.84 -10.61 -23.04
CA VAL A 333 -8.22 -9.46 -22.36
C VAL A 333 -7.05 -9.92 -21.50
N LEU A 334 -7.21 -11.02 -20.76
CA LEU A 334 -6.13 -11.60 -19.96
C LEU A 334 -4.95 -12.03 -20.83
N ALA A 335 -5.20 -12.69 -21.96
CA ALA A 335 -4.16 -13.06 -22.92
C ALA A 335 -3.45 -11.84 -23.50
N GLY A 336 -4.18 -10.76 -23.80
CA GLY A 336 -3.60 -9.48 -24.23
C GLY A 336 -2.71 -8.85 -23.16
N ILE A 337 -3.13 -8.89 -21.90
CA ILE A 337 -2.32 -8.42 -20.77
C ILE A 337 -1.01 -9.22 -20.66
N GLU A 338 -1.09 -10.55 -20.73
CA GLU A 338 0.10 -11.40 -20.68
C GLU A 338 1.04 -11.15 -21.86
N HIS A 339 0.52 -10.96 -23.06
CA HIS A 339 1.32 -10.64 -24.24
C HIS A 339 2.10 -9.32 -24.05
N ILE A 340 1.44 -8.26 -23.58
CA ILE A 340 2.10 -6.97 -23.31
C ILE A 340 3.17 -7.12 -22.22
N HIS A 341 2.87 -7.88 -21.16
CA HIS A 341 3.84 -8.11 -20.09
C HIS A 341 5.09 -8.89 -20.56
N GLN A 342 4.95 -9.80 -21.53
CA GLN A 342 6.09 -10.49 -22.14
C GLN A 342 6.99 -9.54 -22.95
N LEU A 343 6.41 -8.54 -23.62
CA LEU A 343 7.15 -7.52 -24.36
C LEU A 343 7.85 -6.54 -23.42
N TYR A 344 7.19 -6.16 -22.33
CA TYR A 344 7.68 -5.20 -21.34
C TYR A 344 7.59 -5.79 -19.93
N PRO A 345 8.52 -6.69 -19.55
CA PRO A 345 8.48 -7.34 -18.25
C PRO A 345 8.93 -6.38 -17.15
N ASN A 346 8.06 -6.14 -16.17
CA ASN A 346 8.34 -5.38 -14.95
C ASN A 346 9.08 -4.04 -15.17
N PRO A 347 8.58 -3.13 -16.03
CA PRO A 347 9.28 -1.90 -16.39
C PRO A 347 9.35 -0.86 -15.25
N SER A 348 8.68 -1.08 -14.11
CA SER A 348 8.65 -0.13 -12.99
C SER A 348 8.75 -0.81 -11.62
N PRO A 349 9.90 -1.44 -11.29
CA PRO A 349 10.11 -2.22 -10.08
C PRO A 349 9.90 -1.46 -8.77
#